data_AF-A0A960RRE4-F1
#
_entry.id   AF-A0A960RRE4-F1
#
_cell.length_a   1.000
_cell.length_b   1.000
_cell.length_c   1.000
_cell.angle_alpha   90.00
_cell.angle_beta   90.00
_cell.angle_gamma   90.00
#
_symmetry.space_group_name_H-M   'P 1'
#
loop_
_entity.id
_entity.type
_entity.pdbx_description
1 polymer ?
#
loop_
_entity_poly.entity_id
_entity_poly.type
_entity_poly.pdbx_seq_one_letter_code
_entity_poly.pdbx_strand_id
1 'polypeptide(L)'
;KEMEKKYRGFLQRYFRFEREWRVLIAGYRAKKLGVDAAVELQHEDFHDPLVAEVLAQKDTPFFEFPFEYQELGEKLKEVQGNPKGQYEVMANFRFNRIEEEVQDHPFSLDYLLGYLVQLMIVEDAYILDEKQGNQKLSEIVKGSI
;
A
#
# COMPACT_ATOMS: atom_id res chain seq x y z
N LYS A 1 -23.46 -20.60 14.35
CA LYS A 1 -23.84 -19.93 13.09
C LYS A 1 -24.06 -18.42 13.21
N GLU A 2 -24.46 -17.86 14.37
CA GLU A 2 -24.39 -16.40 14.61
C GLU A 2 -23.04 -15.93 15.18
N MET A 3 -22.36 -16.75 15.98
CA MET A 3 -21.06 -16.38 16.57
C MET A 3 -19.91 -16.26 15.56
N GLU A 4 -19.91 -17.02 14.46
CA GLU A 4 -18.86 -16.93 13.41
C GLU A 4 -18.90 -15.60 12.63
N LYS A 5 -20.06 -14.93 12.56
CA LYS A 5 -20.18 -13.62 11.88
C LYS A 5 -19.64 -12.47 12.73
N LYS A 6 -19.50 -12.64 14.05
CA LYS A 6 -19.15 -11.58 15.00
C LYS A 6 -17.64 -11.29 15.08
N TYR A 7 -16.81 -12.11 14.43
CA TYR A 7 -15.33 -12.03 14.49
C TYR A 7 -14.65 -11.77 13.14
N ARG A 8 -15.32 -11.13 12.17
CA ARG A 8 -14.60 -10.45 11.08
C ARG A 8 -14.01 -9.14 11.61
N GLY A 9 -13.10 -9.23 12.57
CA GLY A 9 -12.50 -8.09 13.28
C GLY A 9 -11.52 -7.30 12.40
N PHE A 10 -10.97 -6.22 12.96
CA PHE A 10 -10.04 -5.32 12.28
C PHE A 10 -8.95 -6.05 11.48
N LEU A 11 -8.29 -7.05 12.07
CA LEU A 11 -7.18 -7.76 11.40
C LEU A 11 -7.57 -8.36 10.05
N GLN A 12 -8.76 -8.92 9.91
CA GLN A 12 -9.18 -9.50 8.62
C GLN A 12 -9.37 -8.42 7.56
N ARG A 13 -9.98 -7.29 7.94
CA ARG A 13 -10.23 -6.16 7.04
C ARG A 13 -8.92 -5.47 6.68
N TYR A 14 -8.07 -5.25 7.67
CA TYR A 14 -6.73 -4.70 7.51
C TYR A 14 -5.83 -5.55 6.61
N PHE A 15 -5.70 -6.87 6.85
CA PHE A 15 -4.85 -7.71 6.00
C PHE A 15 -5.38 -7.87 4.59
N ARG A 16 -6.70 -7.83 4.41
CA ARG A 16 -7.30 -7.76 3.08
C ARG A 16 -6.91 -6.47 2.39
N PHE A 17 -7.16 -5.33 3.03
CA PHE A 17 -6.77 -4.02 2.53
C PHE A 17 -5.28 -3.97 2.16
N GLU A 18 -4.40 -4.43 3.06
CA GLU A 18 -2.96 -4.47 2.83
C GLU A 18 -2.58 -5.29 1.60
N ARG A 19 -3.22 -6.44 1.39
CA ARG A 19 -2.99 -7.26 0.20
C ARG A 19 -3.48 -6.54 -1.06
N GLU A 20 -4.72 -6.05 -1.04
CA GLU A 20 -5.37 -5.46 -2.21
C GLU A 20 -4.57 -4.27 -2.76
N TRP A 21 -4.19 -3.31 -1.92
CA TRP A 21 -3.43 -2.16 -2.39
C TRP A 21 -2.03 -2.56 -2.89
N ARG A 22 -1.38 -3.56 -2.28
CA ARG A 22 -0.07 -4.06 -2.75
C ARG A 22 -0.15 -4.71 -4.11
N VAL A 23 -1.18 -5.52 -4.37
CA VAL A 23 -1.44 -6.13 -5.69
C VAL A 23 -1.64 -5.04 -6.74
N LEU A 24 -2.44 -4.01 -6.42
CA LEU A 24 -2.67 -2.87 -7.33
C LEU A 24 -1.39 -2.08 -7.61
N ILE A 25 -0.58 -1.79 -6.58
CA ILE A 25 0.70 -1.09 -6.76
C ILE A 25 1.71 -1.93 -7.55
N ALA A 26 1.73 -3.25 -7.35
CA ALA A 26 2.57 -4.15 -8.14
C ALA A 26 2.17 -4.11 -9.62
N GLY A 27 0.87 -4.20 -9.93
CA GLY A 27 0.35 -4.06 -11.30
C GLY A 27 0.68 -2.70 -11.93
N TYR A 28 0.42 -1.61 -11.19
CA TYR A 28 0.74 -0.24 -11.62
C TYR A 28 2.23 -0.06 -11.93
N ARG A 29 3.12 -0.56 -11.06
CA ARG A 29 4.57 -0.47 -11.25
C ARG A 29 5.05 -1.35 -12.40
N ALA A 30 4.57 -2.58 -12.51
CA ALA A 30 4.89 -3.48 -13.60
C ALA A 30 4.56 -2.83 -14.96
N LYS A 31 3.36 -2.25 -15.08
CA LYS A 31 2.93 -1.52 -16.27
C LYS A 31 3.86 -0.36 -16.62
N LYS A 32 4.20 0.45 -15.62
CA LYS A 32 5.05 1.64 -15.79
C LYS A 32 6.49 1.29 -16.16
N LEU A 33 7.00 0.16 -15.68
CA LEU A 33 8.34 -0.34 -15.95
C LEU A 33 8.42 -1.21 -17.21
N GLY A 34 7.28 -1.54 -17.84
CA GLY A 34 7.23 -2.46 -18.97
C GLY A 34 7.59 -3.90 -18.58
N VAL A 35 7.40 -4.27 -17.32
CA VAL A 35 7.62 -5.63 -16.80
C VAL A 35 6.31 -6.41 -16.83
N ASP A 36 6.39 -7.72 -17.05
CA ASP A 36 5.20 -8.59 -17.03
C ASP A 36 4.63 -8.71 -15.62
N ALA A 37 3.40 -8.21 -15.42
CA ALA A 37 2.70 -8.27 -14.14
C ALA A 37 2.49 -9.71 -13.64
N ALA A 38 2.44 -10.70 -14.54
CA ALA A 38 2.33 -12.11 -14.16
C ALA A 38 3.57 -12.61 -13.40
N VAL A 39 4.75 -12.03 -13.66
CA VAL A 39 5.99 -12.37 -12.94
C VAL A 39 5.95 -11.78 -11.53
N GLU A 40 5.54 -10.51 -11.40
CA GLU A 40 5.42 -9.84 -10.11
C GLU A 40 4.36 -10.48 -9.19
N LEU A 41 3.27 -10.99 -9.79
CA LEU A 41 2.14 -11.59 -9.07
C LEU A 41 2.21 -13.12 -9.00
N GLN A 42 3.33 -13.76 -9.36
CA GLN A 42 3.44 -15.23 -9.44
C GLN A 42 3.09 -16.01 -8.16
N HIS A 43 3.08 -15.35 -7.01
CA HIS A 43 2.73 -15.94 -5.71
C HIS A 43 1.30 -15.65 -5.27
N GLU A 44 0.53 -14.91 -6.07
CA GLU A 44 -0.89 -14.64 -5.84
C GLU A 44 -1.78 -15.72 -6.46
N ASP A 45 -3.02 -15.82 -5.97
CA ASP A 45 -4.03 -16.67 -6.59
C ASP A 45 -4.58 -16.00 -7.86
N PHE A 46 -4.37 -16.63 -9.02
CA PHE A 46 -4.85 -16.10 -10.30
C PHE A 46 -6.37 -16.21 -10.49
N HIS A 47 -7.06 -16.95 -9.61
CA HIS A 47 -8.53 -16.98 -9.57
C HIS A 47 -9.12 -15.87 -8.69
N ASP A 48 -8.27 -15.13 -7.96
CA ASP A 48 -8.70 -13.94 -7.22
C ASP A 48 -9.14 -12.86 -8.23
N PRO A 49 -10.37 -12.31 -8.10
CA PRO A 49 -10.89 -11.32 -9.04
C PRO A 49 -10.00 -10.09 -9.21
N LEU A 50 -9.38 -9.59 -8.14
CA LEU A 50 -8.52 -8.41 -8.19
C LEU A 50 -7.23 -8.72 -8.95
N VAL A 51 -6.63 -9.88 -8.69
CA VAL A 51 -5.41 -10.33 -9.40
C VAL A 51 -5.71 -10.54 -10.88
N ALA A 52 -6.82 -11.20 -11.20
CA ALA A 52 -7.27 -11.41 -12.57
C ALA A 52 -7.52 -10.08 -13.30
N GLU A 53 -8.13 -9.09 -12.63
CA GLU A 53 -8.33 -7.75 -13.17
C GLU A 53 -7.00 -7.05 -13.47
N VAL A 54 -6.03 -7.10 -12.55
CA VAL A 54 -4.68 -6.54 -12.76
C VAL A 54 -3.98 -7.20 -13.95
N LEU A 55 -4.05 -8.53 -14.07
CA LEU A 55 -3.44 -9.27 -15.18
C LEU A 55 -4.13 -8.99 -16.52
N ALA A 56 -5.45 -8.80 -16.52
CA ALA A 56 -6.22 -8.47 -17.73
C ALA A 56 -5.82 -7.11 -18.32
N GLN A 57 -5.26 -6.21 -17.51
CA GLN A 57 -4.74 -4.92 -17.97
C GLN A 57 -3.36 -5.00 -18.64
N LYS A 58 -2.84 -6.20 -18.95
CA LYS A 58 -1.53 -6.35 -19.62
C LYS A 58 -1.44 -5.61 -20.96
N ASP A 59 -2.50 -5.65 -21.75
CA ASP A 59 -2.50 -5.11 -23.13
C ASP A 59 -3.07 -3.68 -23.24
N THR A 60 -3.53 -3.08 -22.14
CA THR A 60 -4.05 -1.70 -22.14
C THR A 60 -2.93 -0.67 -22.30
N PRO A 61 -3.17 0.57 -22.73
CA PRO A 61 -2.13 1.60 -22.75
C PRO A 61 -1.78 2.13 -21.35
N PHE A 62 -2.73 2.12 -20.42
CA PHE A 62 -2.59 2.68 -19.07
C PHE A 62 -3.11 1.69 -18.03
N PHE A 63 -2.57 1.80 -16.81
CA PHE A 63 -3.10 1.08 -15.66
C PHE A 63 -4.25 1.88 -15.04
N GLU A 64 -5.38 1.21 -14.85
CA GLU A 64 -6.60 1.74 -14.25
C GLU A 64 -6.79 1.10 -12.88
N PHE A 65 -6.92 1.95 -11.85
CA PHE A 65 -7.23 1.49 -10.51
C PHE A 65 -8.74 1.21 -10.40
N PRO A 66 -9.16 0.17 -9.66
CA PRO A 66 -10.56 -0.01 -9.30
C PRO A 66 -11.12 1.22 -8.60
N PHE A 67 -12.44 1.40 -8.66
CA PHE A 67 -13.13 2.58 -8.12
C PHE A 67 -12.72 2.92 -6.67
N GLU A 68 -12.62 1.92 -5.80
CA GLU A 68 -12.24 2.10 -4.39
C GLU A 68 -10.81 2.65 -4.19
N TYR A 69 -9.95 2.52 -5.20
CA TYR A 69 -8.55 2.93 -5.18
C TYR A 69 -8.25 4.03 -6.21
N GLN A 70 -9.28 4.63 -6.81
CA GLN A 70 -9.10 5.63 -7.86
C GLN A 70 -8.32 6.86 -7.35
N GLU A 71 -8.64 7.34 -6.14
CA GLU A 71 -7.95 8.47 -5.49
C GLU A 71 -6.45 8.20 -5.32
N LEU A 72 -6.08 6.97 -4.94
CA LEU A 72 -4.68 6.55 -4.83
C LEU A 72 -3.98 6.65 -6.19
N GLY A 73 -4.64 6.15 -7.24
CA GLY A 73 -4.12 6.21 -8.61
C GLY A 73 -3.93 7.63 -9.12
N GLU A 74 -4.84 8.55 -8.81
CA GLU A 74 -4.74 9.97 -9.16
C GLU A 74 -3.56 10.63 -8.45
N LYS A 75 -3.46 10.50 -7.13
CA LYS A 75 -2.35 11.06 -6.34
C LYS A 75 -0.99 10.51 -6.76
N LEU A 76 -0.89 9.22 -7.11
CA LEU A 76 0.36 8.62 -7.59
C LEU A 76 0.83 9.18 -8.93
N LYS A 77 -0.08 9.64 -9.80
CA LYS A 77 0.28 10.30 -11.06
C LYS A 77 0.91 11.66 -10.81
N GLU A 78 0.43 12.41 -9.81
CA GLU A 78 0.96 13.73 -9.44
C GLU A 78 2.41 13.69 -8.95
N VAL A 79 2.78 12.63 -8.22
CA VAL A 79 4.13 12.41 -7.67
C VAL A 79 4.98 11.46 -8.54
N GLN A 80 4.63 11.32 -9.82
CA GLN A 80 5.36 10.45 -10.74
C GLN A 80 6.84 10.85 -10.85
N GLY A 81 7.74 9.88 -10.67
CA GLY A 81 9.18 10.10 -10.74
C GLY A 81 9.82 10.57 -9.43
N ASN A 82 9.02 10.82 -8.39
CA ASN A 82 9.51 11.09 -7.03
C ASN A 82 9.20 9.88 -6.12
N PRO A 83 10.18 9.00 -5.83
CA PRO A 83 9.98 7.83 -4.97
C PRO A 83 9.50 8.20 -3.55
N LYS A 84 10.03 9.29 -2.98
CA LYS A 84 9.61 9.78 -1.65
C LYS A 84 8.17 10.25 -1.69
N GLY A 85 7.79 11.02 -2.70
CA GLY A 85 6.41 11.47 -2.89
C GLY A 85 5.44 10.30 -3.09
N GLN A 86 5.82 9.26 -3.84
CA GLN A 86 5.01 8.05 -3.97
C GLN A 86 4.83 7.34 -2.62
N TYR A 87 5.89 7.24 -1.82
CA TYR A 87 5.82 6.67 -0.49
C TYR A 87 4.86 7.45 0.40
N GLU A 88 4.98 8.78 0.44
CA GLU A 88 4.11 9.66 1.24
C GLU A 88 2.64 9.53 0.82
N VAL A 89 2.35 9.49 -0.48
CA VAL A 89 1.00 9.27 -1.00
C VAL A 89 0.42 7.94 -0.52
N MET A 90 1.19 6.84 -0.63
CA MET A 90 0.74 5.53 -0.18
C MET A 90 0.57 5.47 1.35
N ALA A 91 1.48 6.07 2.11
CA ALA A 91 1.41 6.14 3.57
C ALA A 91 0.16 6.90 4.03
N ASN A 92 -0.11 8.07 3.44
CA ASN A 92 -1.30 8.86 3.74
C ASN A 92 -2.60 8.12 3.37
N PHE A 93 -2.64 7.47 2.20
CA PHE A 93 -3.79 6.67 1.80
C PHE A 93 -4.07 5.55 2.80
N ARG A 94 -3.04 4.81 3.23
CA ARG A 94 -3.17 3.75 4.25
C ARG A 94 -3.63 4.31 5.58
N PHE A 95 -3.02 5.41 6.04
CA PHE A 95 -3.36 6.04 7.31
C PHE A 95 -4.83 6.45 7.37
N ASN A 96 -5.31 7.16 6.35
CA ASN A 96 -6.68 7.65 6.28
C ASN A 96 -7.68 6.50 6.18
N ARG A 97 -7.38 5.48 5.37
CA ARG A 97 -8.25 4.31 5.22
C ARG A 97 -8.45 3.56 6.55
N ILE A 98 -7.39 3.45 7.35
CA ILE A 98 -7.46 2.84 8.68
C ILE A 98 -8.27 3.73 9.63
N GLU A 99 -8.08 5.05 9.57
CA GLU A 99 -8.82 6.02 10.39
C GLU A 99 -10.33 5.89 10.18
N GLU A 100 -10.75 5.89 8.92
CA GLU A 100 -12.16 5.75 8.51
C GLU A 100 -12.78 4.47 9.05
N GLU A 101 -12.02 3.38 9.11
CA GLU A 101 -12.52 2.07 9.52
C GLU A 101 -12.74 1.95 11.04
N VAL A 102 -11.96 2.68 11.84
CA VAL A 102 -11.92 2.46 13.30
C VAL A 102 -12.50 3.61 14.13
N GLN A 103 -12.63 4.81 13.57
CA GLN A 103 -13.03 6.02 14.30
C GLN A 103 -14.37 5.92 15.06
N ASP A 104 -15.30 5.08 14.58
CA ASP A 104 -16.65 4.97 15.16
C ASP A 104 -16.70 4.19 16.49
N HIS A 105 -15.60 3.53 16.88
CA HIS A 105 -15.56 2.61 18.02
C HIS A 105 -14.32 2.84 18.93
N PRO A 106 -14.17 4.01 19.57
CA PRO A 106 -12.96 4.41 20.30
C PRO A 106 -12.59 3.53 21.50
N PHE A 107 -13.52 2.71 22.00
CA PHE A 107 -13.30 1.77 23.10
C PHE A 107 -13.38 0.31 22.64
N SER A 108 -12.79 0.01 21.49
CA SER A 108 -12.73 -1.34 20.93
C SER A 108 -11.29 -1.81 20.71
N LEU A 109 -11.10 -3.13 20.68
CA LEU A 109 -9.82 -3.72 20.27
C LEU A 109 -9.48 -3.32 18.83
N ASP A 110 -10.48 -3.20 17.96
CA ASP A 110 -10.31 -2.75 16.58
C ASP A 110 -9.69 -1.33 16.52
N TYR A 111 -10.14 -0.41 17.39
CA TYR A 111 -9.55 0.93 17.49
C TYR A 111 -8.11 0.92 17.98
N LEU A 112 -7.80 0.15 19.04
CA LEU A 112 -6.42 0.02 19.52
C LEU A 112 -5.50 -0.54 18.43
N LEU A 113 -5.95 -1.55 17.68
CA LEU A 113 -5.17 -2.13 16.59
C LEU A 113 -5.02 -1.15 15.43
N GLY A 114 -6.08 -0.45 15.02
CA GLY A 114 -6.01 0.58 13.98
C GLY A 114 -5.04 1.70 14.35
N TYR A 115 -5.13 2.19 15.59
CA TYR A 115 -4.21 3.20 16.11
C TYR A 115 -2.75 2.72 16.09
N LEU A 116 -2.48 1.46 16.50
CA LEU A 116 -1.14 0.88 16.42
C LEU A 116 -0.62 0.84 14.98
N VAL A 117 -1.46 0.49 14.01
CA VAL A 117 -1.05 0.50 12.60
C VAL A 117 -0.77 1.91 12.10
N GLN A 118 -1.63 2.87 12.44
CA GLN A 118 -1.40 4.29 12.12
C GLN A 118 -0.08 4.80 12.70
N LEU A 119 0.22 4.43 13.95
CA LEU A 119 1.50 4.75 14.58
C LEU A 119 2.67 4.15 13.80
N MET A 120 2.60 2.86 13.44
CA MET A 120 3.65 2.21 12.63
C MET A 120 3.87 2.91 11.27
N ILE A 121 2.81 3.34 10.60
CA ILE A 121 2.91 4.08 9.32
C ILE A 121 3.66 5.41 9.52
N VAL A 122 3.34 6.12 10.60
CA VAL A 122 3.99 7.39 10.94
C VAL A 122 5.46 7.18 11.30
N GLU A 123 5.76 6.17 12.12
CA GLU A 123 7.14 5.82 12.48
C GLU A 123 7.97 5.47 11.25
N ASP A 124 7.44 4.63 10.35
CA ASP A 124 8.11 4.29 9.09
C ASP A 124 8.39 5.55 8.24
N ALA A 125 7.44 6.50 8.20
CA ALA A 125 7.64 7.77 7.50
C ALA A 125 8.74 8.64 8.14
N TYR A 126 8.84 8.68 9.47
CA TYR A 126 9.89 9.40 10.18
C TYR A 126 11.28 8.76 10.03
N ILE A 127 11.36 7.43 9.89
CA ILE A 127 12.63 6.73 9.63
C ILE A 127 13.25 7.19 8.30
N LEU A 128 12.44 7.62 7.34
CA LEU A 128 12.87 8.11 6.02
C LEU A 128 13.37 9.57 6.06
N ASP A 129 13.78 10.08 7.23
CA ASP A 129 14.38 11.42 7.38
C ASP A 129 15.61 11.59 6.47
N GLU A 130 15.50 12.57 5.58
CA GLU A 130 16.51 12.94 4.59
C GLU A 130 17.87 13.30 5.22
N LYS A 131 17.87 13.87 6.43
CA LYS A 131 19.12 14.17 7.15
C LYS A 131 19.84 12.88 7.55
N GLN A 132 19.11 11.89 8.04
CA GLN A 132 19.67 10.58 8.39
C GLN A 132 20.10 9.80 7.13
N GLY A 133 19.34 9.92 6.05
CA GLY A 133 19.68 9.32 4.75
C GLY A 133 20.99 9.87 4.17
N ASN A 134 21.15 11.19 4.17
CA ASN A 134 22.37 11.85 3.68
C ASN A 134 23.60 11.54 4.53
N GLN A 135 23.43 11.39 5.85
CA GLN A 135 24.51 10.94 6.73
C GLN A 135 24.99 9.53 6.34
N LYS A 136 24.08 8.57 6.18
CA LYS A 136 24.43 7.19 5.77
C LYS A 136 25.09 7.13 4.39
N LEU A 137 24.59 7.90 3.42
CA LEU A 137 25.22 7.99 2.09
C LEU A 137 26.65 8.52 2.17
N SER A 138 26.88 9.56 2.99
CA SER A 138 28.22 10.13 3.18
C SER A 138 29.20 9.13 3.83
N GLU A 139 28.72 8.25 4.70
CA GLU A 139 29.53 7.18 5.31
C GLU A 139 29.89 6.08 4.31
N ILE A 140 28.94 5.65 3.48
CA ILE A 140 29.18 4.66 2.41
C ILE A 140 30.20 5.17 1.39
N VAL A 141 30.08 6.44 0.97
CA VAL A 141 31.02 7.08 0.03
C VAL A 141 32.42 7.20 0.63
N LYS A 142 32.53 7.46 1.94
CA LYS A 142 33.82 7.54 2.63
C LYS A 142 34.46 6.17 2.89
N GLY A 143 33.67 5.11 3.05
CA GLY A 143 34.15 3.74 3.29
C GLY A 143 34.50 2.95 2.02
N SER A 144 34.22 3.50 0.84
CA SER A 144 34.50 2.87 -0.47
C SER A 144 35.80 3.38 -1.12
N ILE A 145 36.73 3.94 -0.33
CA ILE A 145 38.09 4.37 -0.73
C ILE A 145 39.12 3.50 -0.03
#